data_AF-A0A9P3BX25-F1
#
_entry.id   AF-A0A9P3BX25-F1
#
_cell.length_a   1.000
_cell.length_b   1.000
_cell.length_c   1.000
_cell.angle_alpha   90.00
_cell.angle_beta   90.00
_cell.angle_gamma   90.00
#
_symmetry.space_group_name_H-M   'P 1'
#
loop_
_entity.id
_entity.type
_entity.pdbx_description
1 polymer ?
#
loop_
_entity_poly.entity_id
_entity_poly.type
_entity_poly.pdbx_seq_one_letter_code
_entity_poly.pdbx_strand_id
1 'polypeptide(L)'
;MSTVLDGPAGFALRKNGTCLDTEVDCGATLHPFRACCPGGSYCPNQYNVNCCPSAANCTQLLVETPKCANETWDLYSYYGYFCCEKGTTAFGTSSQSDGCAVPGYNFDSSETLLPVVSSGKASVATSTSSVTSTPSTSSTSSTSPTRTSTQPPEASSKTNTGAIAGGVVGGVAGVALIAFLVWWLLSRRSKRQPVLHGPQVIPTTDYKSNSQMVSELDGRSTAHELEGQADHPAHELPADSTFRR
;
A
#
# COMPACT_ATOMS: atom_id res chain seq x y z
N MET A 1 11.61 -6.80 -24.34
CA MET A 1 11.15 -5.52 -24.94
C MET A 1 9.70 -5.37 -24.53
N SER A 2 9.48 -4.66 -23.42
CA SER A 2 8.20 -4.61 -22.70
C SER A 2 7.30 -3.53 -23.30
N THR A 3 6.50 -3.89 -24.30
CA THR A 3 5.37 -3.07 -24.74
C THR A 3 4.14 -3.46 -23.90
N VAL A 4 4.18 -3.14 -22.60
CA VAL A 4 3.02 -3.28 -21.72
C VAL A 4 2.44 -1.89 -21.55
N LEU A 5 1.37 -1.63 -22.30
CA LEU A 5 0.32 -0.66 -21.99
C LEU A 5 0.83 0.75 -21.66
N ASP A 6 0.93 1.61 -22.69
CA ASP A 6 1.09 3.08 -22.57
C ASP A 6 -0.16 3.75 -21.95
N GLY A 7 -0.59 3.27 -20.79
CA GLY A 7 -1.63 3.88 -19.97
C GLY A 7 -1.09 4.20 -18.58
N PRO A 8 -1.64 5.22 -17.90
CA PRO A 8 -1.19 5.66 -16.57
C PRO A 8 -1.52 4.61 -15.50
N ALA A 9 -0.67 3.59 -15.37
CA ALA A 9 -0.75 2.63 -14.28
C ALA A 9 -0.05 3.21 -13.04
N GLY A 10 -0.79 3.47 -11.95
CA GLY A 10 -0.21 4.01 -10.71
C GLY A 10 -1.22 4.23 -9.60
N PHE A 11 -0.75 4.67 -8.44
CA PHE A 11 -1.62 5.07 -7.33
C PHE A 11 -2.32 6.40 -7.63
N ALA A 12 -3.56 6.54 -7.17
CA ALA A 12 -4.38 7.73 -7.40
C ALA A 12 -3.93 8.94 -6.55
N LEU A 13 -4.21 10.13 -7.05
CA LEU A 13 -4.04 11.39 -6.34
C LEU A 13 -5.12 11.51 -5.26
N ARG A 14 -4.77 11.88 -4.03
CA ARG A 14 -5.75 12.38 -3.05
C ARG A 14 -5.93 13.88 -3.26
N LYS A 15 -7.11 14.28 -3.70
CA LYS A 15 -7.44 15.67 -3.97
C LYS A 15 -8.51 16.14 -3.00
N ASN A 16 -8.30 17.29 -2.37
CA ASN A 16 -9.28 17.89 -1.46
C ASN A 16 -10.47 18.41 -2.28
N GLY A 17 -11.68 17.89 -2.02
CA GLY A 17 -12.91 18.29 -2.70
C GLY A 17 -13.26 17.40 -3.90
N THR A 18 -13.05 17.90 -5.11
CA THR A 18 -13.43 17.22 -6.36
C THR A 18 -12.25 17.05 -7.30
N CYS A 19 -12.28 15.98 -8.10
CA CYS A 19 -11.34 15.79 -9.21
C CYS A 19 -11.51 16.88 -10.28
N LEU A 20 -10.48 17.08 -11.09
CA LEU A 20 -10.55 17.95 -12.26
C LEU A 20 -11.49 17.37 -13.32
N ASP A 21 -12.02 18.21 -14.22
CA ASP A 21 -12.87 17.77 -15.33
C ASP A 21 -12.15 16.81 -16.30
N THR A 22 -10.82 16.85 -16.31
CA THR A 22 -9.95 15.96 -17.10
C THR A 22 -9.53 14.69 -16.37
N GLU A 23 -9.93 14.53 -15.11
CA GLU A 23 -9.62 13.38 -14.27
C GLU A 23 -10.84 12.45 -14.17
N VAL A 24 -10.58 11.22 -13.74
CA VAL A 24 -11.60 10.25 -13.37
C VAL A 24 -11.75 10.27 -11.85
N ASP A 25 -12.96 10.57 -11.36
CA ASP A 25 -13.30 10.42 -9.94
C ASP A 25 -13.47 8.93 -9.61
N CYS A 26 -12.50 8.38 -8.88
CA CYS A 26 -12.49 6.99 -8.44
C CYS A 26 -13.14 6.80 -7.07
N GLY A 27 -13.78 7.83 -6.51
CA GLY A 27 -14.57 7.75 -5.30
C GLY A 27 -14.03 8.59 -4.14
N ALA A 28 -14.87 8.71 -3.13
CA ALA A 28 -14.53 9.35 -1.87
C ALA A 28 -13.58 8.47 -1.05
N THR A 29 -12.70 9.11 -0.29
CA THR A 29 -11.80 8.43 0.63
C THR A 29 -11.96 8.96 2.04
N LEU A 30 -10.97 9.63 2.62
CA LEU A 30 -11.17 10.45 3.82
C LEU A 30 -12.01 11.67 3.44
N HIS A 31 -13.01 12.09 4.20
CA HIS A 31 -13.63 13.39 3.93
C HIS A 31 -12.62 14.52 4.23
N PRO A 32 -12.44 15.54 3.37
CA PRO A 32 -13.15 15.84 2.12
C PRO A 32 -12.45 15.34 0.82
N PHE A 33 -11.48 14.44 0.93
CA PHE A 33 -10.66 13.93 -0.16
C PHE A 33 -11.36 12.92 -1.07
N ARG A 34 -11.03 13.04 -2.36
CA ARG A 34 -11.35 12.07 -3.41
C ARG A 34 -10.09 11.48 -4.00
N ALA A 35 -10.20 10.27 -4.51
CA ALA A 35 -9.16 9.62 -5.30
C ALA A 35 -9.36 9.97 -6.78
N CYS A 36 -8.41 10.70 -7.34
CA CYS A 36 -8.48 11.19 -8.72
C CYS A 36 -7.42 10.50 -9.57
N CYS A 37 -7.85 9.97 -10.70
CA CYS A 37 -6.98 9.35 -11.68
C CYS A 37 -6.86 10.20 -12.95
N PRO A 38 -5.73 10.15 -13.67
CA PRO A 38 -5.63 10.79 -14.98
C PRO A 38 -6.72 10.30 -15.94
N GLY A 39 -7.16 11.18 -16.85
CA GLY A 39 -8.16 10.84 -17.86
C GLY A 39 -7.84 9.56 -18.64
N GLY A 40 -8.86 8.76 -18.92
CA GLY A 40 -8.72 7.45 -19.60
C GLY A 40 -8.31 6.29 -18.70
N SER A 41 -8.09 6.53 -17.40
CA SER A 41 -7.87 5.47 -16.42
C SER A 41 -9.15 4.74 -16.04
N TYR A 42 -9.00 3.53 -15.52
CA TYR A 42 -10.04 2.75 -14.88
C TYR A 42 -9.72 2.57 -13.40
N CYS A 43 -10.74 2.56 -12.55
CA CYS A 43 -10.62 2.40 -11.10
C CYS A 43 -11.26 1.06 -10.67
N PRO A 44 -10.55 -0.08 -10.77
CA PRO A 44 -11.08 -1.35 -10.25
C PRO A 44 -11.27 -1.25 -8.72
N ASN A 45 -12.40 -1.76 -8.22
CA ASN A 45 -12.70 -1.73 -6.78
C ASN A 45 -11.69 -2.57 -6.00
N GLN A 46 -10.95 -1.95 -5.08
CA GLN A 46 -9.82 -2.54 -4.34
C GLN A 46 -9.63 -1.84 -2.99
N TYR A 47 -8.72 -2.36 -2.15
CA TYR A 47 -8.36 -1.75 -0.87
C TYR A 47 -7.69 -0.37 -1.04
N ASN A 48 -6.78 -0.24 -2.02
CA ASN A 48 -6.20 1.04 -2.42
C ASN A 48 -6.76 1.46 -3.77
N VAL A 49 -6.90 2.78 -3.98
CA VAL A 49 -7.42 3.31 -5.24
C VAL A 49 -6.28 3.46 -6.24
N ASN A 50 -6.35 2.68 -7.31
CA ASN A 50 -5.33 2.59 -8.34
C ASN A 50 -5.92 3.06 -9.67
N CYS A 51 -5.11 3.78 -10.44
CA CYS A 51 -5.39 4.11 -11.82
C CYS A 51 -4.82 2.99 -12.68
N CYS A 52 -5.68 2.26 -13.36
CA CYS A 52 -5.28 1.15 -14.22
C CYS A 52 -5.56 1.47 -15.70
N PRO A 53 -4.76 0.93 -16.64
CA PRO A 53 -4.95 1.14 -18.08
C PRO A 53 -6.19 0.45 -18.66
N SER A 54 -6.80 -0.46 -17.88
CA SER A 54 -8.04 -1.15 -18.21
C SER A 54 -8.78 -1.47 -16.91
N ALA A 55 -10.00 -2.00 -17.01
CA ALA A 55 -10.76 -2.47 -15.84
C ALA A 55 -10.09 -3.66 -15.09
N ALA A 56 -9.01 -4.24 -15.63
CA ALA A 56 -8.25 -5.27 -14.95
C ALA A 56 -7.46 -4.70 -13.75
N ASN A 57 -7.30 -5.52 -12.70
CA ASN A 57 -6.53 -5.18 -11.52
C ASN A 57 -5.04 -5.04 -11.87
N CYS A 58 -4.46 -3.88 -11.56
CA CYS A 58 -3.04 -3.58 -11.77
C CYS A 58 -2.22 -3.49 -10.48
N THR A 59 -2.78 -3.85 -9.32
CA THR A 59 -2.16 -3.67 -7.99
C THR A 59 -0.84 -4.42 -7.84
N GLN A 60 -0.74 -5.65 -8.33
CA GLN A 60 0.46 -6.47 -8.15
C GLN A 60 1.70 -5.81 -8.76
N LEU A 61 1.55 -5.19 -9.93
CA LEU A 61 2.62 -4.44 -10.60
C LEU A 61 3.04 -3.19 -9.80
N LEU A 62 2.07 -2.55 -9.14
CA LEU A 62 2.29 -1.32 -8.37
C LEU A 62 2.90 -1.58 -7.00
N VAL A 63 2.68 -2.75 -6.40
CA VAL A 63 3.33 -3.11 -5.13
C VAL A 63 4.82 -3.42 -5.36
N GLU A 64 5.16 -4.02 -6.50
CA GLU A 64 6.57 -4.30 -6.85
C GLU A 64 7.33 -3.04 -7.27
N THR A 65 6.68 -2.11 -7.98
CA THR A 65 7.27 -0.81 -8.34
C THR A 65 6.29 0.34 -8.04
N PRO A 66 6.26 0.82 -6.79
CA PRO A 66 5.34 1.87 -6.38
C PRO A 66 5.58 3.18 -7.12
N LYS A 67 4.53 3.69 -7.76
CA LYS A 67 4.56 4.96 -8.48
C LYS A 67 3.18 5.60 -8.58
N CYS A 68 3.17 6.90 -8.76
CA CYS A 68 1.95 7.64 -9.06
C CYS A 68 1.49 7.42 -10.49
N ALA A 69 0.18 7.51 -10.71
CA ALA A 69 -0.40 7.42 -12.05
C ALA A 69 0.01 8.58 -12.95
N ASN A 70 0.32 9.74 -12.35
CA ASN A 70 0.95 10.86 -13.00
C ASN A 70 2.38 11.04 -12.46
N GLU A 71 3.37 11.09 -13.35
CA GLU A 71 4.78 11.25 -12.98
C GLU A 71 5.11 12.59 -12.33
N THR A 72 4.20 13.58 -12.39
CA THR A 72 4.37 14.88 -11.74
C THR A 72 3.93 14.89 -10.28
N TRP A 73 3.34 13.80 -9.75
CA TRP A 73 2.87 13.74 -8.36
C TRP A 73 3.94 13.15 -7.42
N ASP A 74 3.89 13.56 -6.16
CA ASP A 74 4.72 13.00 -5.09
C ASP A 74 4.03 11.76 -4.50
N LEU A 75 4.79 10.68 -4.28
CA LEU A 75 4.33 9.42 -3.72
C LEU A 75 4.56 9.39 -2.21
N TYR A 76 3.57 8.89 -1.47
CA TYR A 76 3.60 8.70 -0.02
C TYR A 76 3.15 7.29 0.34
N SER A 77 3.43 6.86 1.58
CA SER A 77 3.04 5.56 2.10
C SER A 77 2.55 5.69 3.55
N TYR A 78 1.43 5.01 3.85
CA TYR A 78 0.92 4.86 5.21
C TYR A 78 0.44 3.41 5.47
N TYR A 79 -0.84 3.11 5.20
CA TYR A 79 -1.38 1.73 5.11
C TYR A 79 -1.50 1.23 3.66
N GLY A 80 -1.05 2.07 2.74
CA GLY A 80 -1.04 1.88 1.30
C GLY A 80 -0.32 3.05 0.67
N TYR A 81 0.05 2.91 -0.59
CA TYR A 81 0.63 4.01 -1.34
C TYR A 81 -0.46 4.90 -1.92
N PHE A 82 -0.21 6.19 -1.93
CA PHE A 82 -1.08 7.21 -2.50
C PHE A 82 -0.24 8.39 -2.97
N CYS A 83 -0.87 9.29 -3.74
CA CYS A 83 -0.17 10.41 -4.34
C CYS A 83 -0.76 11.74 -3.89
N CYS A 84 0.12 12.75 -3.80
CA CYS A 84 -0.24 14.15 -3.61
C CYS A 84 0.35 15.02 -4.72
N GLU A 85 -0.19 16.23 -4.90
CA GLU A 85 0.37 17.19 -5.84
C GLU A 85 1.81 17.55 -5.44
N LYS A 86 2.66 17.83 -6.42
CA LYS A 86 4.08 18.09 -6.17
C LYS A 86 4.29 19.22 -5.16
N GLY A 87 5.14 18.98 -4.17
CA GLY A 87 5.51 19.95 -3.14
C GLY A 87 4.46 20.13 -2.04
N THR A 88 3.41 19.31 -2.02
CA THR A 88 2.49 19.23 -0.88
C THR A 88 3.04 18.29 0.19
N THR A 89 2.56 18.39 1.42
CA THR A 89 2.83 17.39 2.45
C THR A 89 1.70 16.37 2.45
N ALA A 90 1.94 15.20 3.01
CA ALA A 90 0.88 14.22 3.24
C ALA A 90 0.73 13.93 4.73
N PHE A 91 -0.43 13.43 5.11
CA PHE A 91 -0.69 13.01 6.47
C PHE A 91 -1.45 11.70 6.53
N GLY A 92 -1.21 10.95 7.59
CA GLY A 92 -2.03 9.83 8.03
C GLY A 92 -2.86 10.25 9.23
N THR A 93 -3.97 9.56 9.45
CA THR A 93 -4.85 9.73 10.61
C THR A 93 -4.79 8.49 11.48
N SER A 94 -5.06 8.64 12.78
CA SER A 94 -5.19 7.50 13.72
C SER A 94 -6.24 6.47 13.30
N SER A 95 -7.19 6.85 12.44
CA SER A 95 -8.20 5.96 11.86
C SER A 95 -7.73 5.13 10.66
N GLN A 96 -6.42 5.09 10.38
CA GLN A 96 -5.80 4.39 9.24
C GLN A 96 -6.18 4.96 7.87
N SER A 97 -6.51 6.25 7.83
CA SER A 97 -6.77 6.97 6.58
C SER A 97 -5.66 7.97 6.28
N ASP A 98 -5.57 8.41 5.02
CA ASP A 98 -4.53 9.33 4.53
C ASP A 98 -5.11 10.47 3.67
N GLY A 99 -4.34 11.55 3.55
CA GLY A 99 -4.68 12.72 2.76
C GLY A 99 -3.48 13.62 2.45
N CYS A 100 -3.72 14.67 1.66
CA CYS A 100 -2.71 15.64 1.27
C CYS A 100 -2.95 16.98 1.97
N ALA A 101 -1.91 17.50 2.60
CA ALA A 101 -1.89 18.79 3.25
C ALA A 101 -1.32 19.86 2.29
N VAL A 102 -2.14 20.86 2.01
CA VAL A 102 -1.71 22.07 1.28
C VAL A 102 -0.85 22.96 2.18
N PRO A 103 -0.02 23.87 1.64
CA PRO A 103 0.70 24.84 2.45
C PRO A 103 -0.24 25.61 3.39
N GLY A 104 0.10 25.64 4.69
CA GLY A 104 -0.74 26.26 5.72
C GLY A 104 -1.85 25.38 6.30
N TYR A 105 -1.87 24.08 5.96
CA TYR A 105 -2.74 23.12 6.62
C TYR A 105 -2.43 23.00 8.12
N ASN A 106 -3.48 23.09 8.95
CA ASN A 106 -3.36 22.90 10.39
C ASN A 106 -3.59 21.43 10.71
N PHE A 107 -2.53 20.73 11.12
CA PHE A 107 -2.63 19.35 11.52
C PHE A 107 -3.39 19.20 12.84
N ASP A 108 -4.34 18.28 12.89
CA ASP A 108 -4.97 17.87 14.15
C ASP A 108 -3.99 17.00 14.97
N SER A 109 -4.20 16.95 16.29
CA SER A 109 -3.49 16.05 17.20
C SER A 109 -3.54 14.56 16.81
N SER A 110 -4.54 14.17 16.03
CA SER A 110 -4.76 12.81 15.53
C SER A 110 -4.13 12.53 14.15
N GLU A 111 -3.43 13.51 13.58
CA GLU A 111 -2.76 13.42 12.29
C GLU A 111 -1.23 13.31 12.45
N THR A 112 -0.61 12.54 11.56
CA THR A 112 0.83 12.34 11.51
C THR A 112 1.35 12.76 10.13
N LEU A 113 2.32 13.66 10.11
CA LEU A 113 2.97 14.08 8.87
C LEU A 113 3.79 12.92 8.28
N LEU A 114 3.60 12.66 6.99
CA LEU A 114 4.24 11.54 6.29
C LEU A 114 5.40 12.05 5.42
N PRO A 115 6.55 11.35 5.43
CA PRO A 115 7.66 11.68 4.55
C PRO A 115 7.35 11.31 3.10
N VAL A 116 7.90 12.08 2.16
CA VAL A 116 7.84 11.77 0.73
C VAL A 116 8.63 10.48 0.46
N VAL A 117 7.99 9.51 -0.21
CA VAL A 117 8.65 8.26 -0.64
C VAL A 117 9.40 8.48 -1.96
N SER A 118 8.77 9.15 -2.91
CA SER A 118 9.36 9.51 -4.20
C SER A 118 8.77 10.83 -4.67
N SER A 119 9.62 11.73 -5.16
CA SER A 119 9.15 13.03 -5.65
C SER A 119 8.84 12.98 -7.15
N GLY A 120 7.75 13.64 -7.53
CA GLY A 120 7.32 13.82 -8.89
C GLY A 120 8.28 14.69 -9.70
N LYS A 121 8.29 14.45 -11.01
CA LYS A 121 9.04 15.25 -11.97
C LYS A 121 8.50 16.68 -12.02
N ALA A 122 9.39 17.63 -12.32
CA ALA A 122 8.95 19.01 -12.53
C ALA A 122 8.03 19.07 -13.75
N SER A 123 6.83 19.65 -13.58
CA SER A 123 5.93 19.91 -14.69
C SER A 123 6.51 21.04 -15.53
N VAL A 124 6.93 20.74 -16.76
CA VAL A 124 7.33 21.77 -17.72
C VAL A 124 6.04 22.35 -18.29
N ALA A 125 5.59 23.46 -17.71
CA ALA A 125 4.48 24.22 -18.28
C ALA A 125 4.91 24.71 -19.67
N THR A 126 4.45 24.04 -20.72
CA THR A 126 4.56 24.56 -22.08
C THR A 126 3.45 25.60 -22.23
N SER A 127 3.76 26.84 -21.89
CA SER A 127 2.88 27.98 -22.16
C SER A 127 2.82 28.22 -23.67
N THR A 128 1.95 27.50 -24.39
CA THR A 128 1.60 27.86 -25.77
C THR A 128 0.52 28.94 -25.72
N SER A 129 0.96 30.18 -25.51
CA SER A 129 0.16 31.36 -25.85
C SER A 129 0.33 31.64 -27.34
N SER A 130 -0.66 31.26 -28.15
CA SER A 130 -0.85 31.85 -29.49
C SER A 130 -2.33 31.96 -29.79
N VAL A 131 -2.90 33.10 -29.38
CA VAL A 131 -4.13 33.63 -29.96
C VAL A 131 -3.77 34.23 -31.33
N THR A 132 -4.38 33.73 -32.40
CA THR A 132 -4.47 34.47 -33.67
C THR A 132 -5.77 34.10 -34.36
N SER A 133 -6.63 35.10 -34.48
CA SER A 133 -7.95 35.08 -35.10
C SER A 133 -7.83 35.17 -36.63
N THR A 134 -8.52 34.28 -37.36
CA THR A 134 -9.30 34.40 -38.64
C THR A 134 -8.89 35.42 -39.74
N PRO A 135 -9.19 35.20 -41.05
CA PRO A 135 -10.35 34.48 -41.59
C PRO A 135 -10.14 33.62 -42.88
N SER A 136 -11.25 33.00 -43.27
CA SER A 136 -11.54 32.14 -44.42
C SER A 136 -11.02 32.63 -45.79
N THR A 137 -10.55 31.68 -46.62
CA THR A 137 -10.65 31.80 -48.09
C THR A 137 -10.74 30.41 -48.72
N SER A 138 -11.75 30.25 -49.57
CA SER A 138 -12.05 29.10 -50.42
C SER A 138 -11.05 28.97 -51.58
N SER A 139 -10.79 27.73 -52.04
CA SER A 139 -10.92 27.27 -53.45
C SER A 139 -9.93 26.15 -53.88
N THR A 140 -10.53 25.12 -54.52
CA THR A 140 -10.10 24.24 -55.64
C THR A 140 -8.85 23.32 -55.59
N SER A 141 -9.17 22.01 -55.61
CA SER A 141 -8.68 20.91 -56.48
C SER A 141 -7.18 20.70 -56.80
N SER A 142 -6.68 19.47 -56.54
CA SER A 142 -6.14 18.56 -57.58
C SER A 142 -5.67 17.20 -57.02
N THR A 143 -6.16 16.13 -57.64
CA THR A 143 -5.53 14.83 -58.01
C THR A 143 -4.72 13.95 -57.03
N SER A 144 -5.13 12.68 -57.04
CA SER A 144 -4.54 11.44 -56.48
C SER A 144 -3.10 11.13 -56.96
N PRO A 145 -2.36 10.20 -56.31
CA PRO A 145 -2.46 8.82 -56.78
C PRO A 145 -2.53 7.73 -55.68
N THR A 146 -3.32 6.72 -56.03
CA THR A 146 -3.40 5.32 -55.57
C THR A 146 -2.13 4.75 -54.93
N ARG A 147 -2.27 4.15 -53.74
CA ARG A 147 -1.35 3.11 -53.24
C ARG A 147 -2.12 1.85 -52.89
N THR A 148 -1.69 0.79 -53.55
CA THR A 148 -2.15 -0.61 -53.52
C THR A 148 -2.19 -1.17 -52.11
N SER A 149 -3.33 -1.79 -51.74
CA SER A 149 -3.49 -2.59 -50.53
C SER A 149 -3.05 -4.02 -50.81
N THR A 150 -2.03 -4.48 -50.11
CA THR A 150 -1.64 -5.89 -50.06
C THR A 150 -1.80 -6.37 -48.63
N GLN A 151 -2.84 -7.16 -48.38
CA GLN A 151 -3.19 -7.77 -47.11
C GLN A 151 -2.46 -9.12 -46.96
N PRO A 152 -1.73 -9.38 -45.85
CA PRO A 152 -1.33 -10.74 -45.47
C PRO A 152 -2.30 -11.35 -44.42
N PRO A 153 -2.35 -12.68 -44.29
CA PRO A 153 -3.49 -13.42 -43.74
C PRO A 153 -3.56 -13.41 -42.21
N GLU A 154 -4.79 -13.51 -41.68
CA GLU A 154 -5.09 -13.65 -40.25
C GLU A 154 -4.42 -14.89 -39.65
N ALA A 155 -3.64 -14.69 -38.57
CA ALA A 155 -3.20 -15.76 -37.69
C ALA A 155 -4.11 -15.81 -36.47
N SER A 156 -4.88 -16.90 -36.36
CA SER A 156 -5.73 -17.21 -35.21
C SER A 156 -4.91 -17.33 -33.92
N SER A 157 -5.11 -16.43 -32.95
CA SER A 157 -4.51 -16.52 -31.63
C SER A 157 -5.27 -17.53 -30.75
N LYS A 158 -4.58 -18.58 -30.30
CA LYS A 158 -5.07 -19.54 -29.30
C LYS A 158 -4.71 -19.03 -27.92
N THR A 159 -5.72 -18.76 -27.09
CA THR A 159 -5.58 -18.37 -25.68
C THR A 159 -5.33 -19.61 -24.81
N ASN A 160 -4.20 -19.63 -24.09
CA ASN A 160 -3.82 -20.70 -23.18
C ASN A 160 -4.55 -20.57 -21.82
N THR A 161 -5.87 -20.77 -21.83
CA THR A 161 -6.74 -20.76 -20.63
C THR A 161 -6.31 -21.80 -19.58
N GLY A 162 -5.61 -22.87 -19.98
CA GLY A 162 -5.21 -23.97 -19.10
C GLY A 162 -4.19 -23.60 -18.02
N ALA A 163 -3.33 -22.59 -18.24
CA ALA A 163 -2.28 -22.24 -17.29
C ALA A 163 -2.80 -21.42 -16.09
N ILE A 164 -3.90 -20.68 -16.26
CA ILE A 164 -4.46 -19.78 -15.24
C ILE A 164 -5.46 -20.51 -14.33
N ALA A 165 -6.14 -21.54 -14.82
CA ALA A 165 -7.10 -22.32 -14.04
C ALA A 165 -6.44 -23.31 -13.04
N GLY A 166 -5.17 -23.67 -13.23
CA GLY A 166 -4.49 -24.70 -12.40
C GLY A 166 -4.08 -24.22 -11.01
N GLY A 167 -3.75 -22.93 -10.84
CA GLY A 167 -3.18 -22.41 -9.60
C GLY A 167 -4.16 -22.38 -8.42
N VAL A 168 -5.41 -21.99 -8.67
CA VAL A 168 -6.41 -21.79 -7.60
C VAL A 168 -6.85 -23.14 -7.01
N VAL A 169 -7.05 -24.15 -7.85
CA VAL A 169 -7.45 -25.50 -7.40
C VAL A 169 -6.32 -26.19 -6.64
N GLY A 170 -5.06 -25.99 -7.06
CA GLY A 170 -3.88 -26.50 -6.34
C GLY A 170 -3.68 -25.85 -4.98
N GLY A 171 -3.91 -24.54 -4.86
CA GLY A 171 -3.77 -23.80 -3.61
C GLY A 171 -4.73 -24.27 -2.52
N VAL A 172 -6.02 -24.44 -2.85
CA VAL A 172 -7.04 -24.87 -1.87
C VAL A 172 -6.77 -26.30 -1.39
N ALA A 173 -6.40 -27.21 -2.30
CA ALA A 173 -6.04 -28.58 -1.93
C ALA A 173 -4.76 -28.63 -1.07
N GLY A 174 -3.76 -27.81 -1.39
CA GLY A 174 -2.51 -27.71 -0.63
C GLY A 174 -2.71 -27.16 0.79
N VAL A 175 -3.46 -26.07 0.95
CA VAL A 175 -3.74 -25.46 2.26
C VAL A 175 -4.55 -26.40 3.15
N ALA A 176 -5.56 -27.08 2.59
CA ALA A 176 -6.36 -28.06 3.33
C ALA A 176 -5.51 -29.23 3.85
N LEU A 177 -4.59 -29.74 3.03
CA LEU A 177 -3.65 -30.81 3.43
C LEU A 177 -2.69 -30.35 4.54
N ILE A 178 -2.14 -29.15 4.44
CA ILE A 178 -1.21 -28.60 5.45
C ILE A 178 -1.93 -28.39 6.78
N ALA A 179 -3.13 -27.80 6.77
CA ALA A 179 -3.93 -27.60 7.97
C ALA A 179 -4.29 -28.94 8.64
N PHE A 180 -4.67 -29.95 7.85
CA PHE A 180 -4.96 -31.29 8.36
C PHE A 180 -3.72 -31.95 9.00
N LEU A 181 -2.55 -31.85 8.36
CA LEU A 181 -1.31 -32.41 8.91
C LEU A 181 -0.88 -31.74 10.21
N VAL A 182 -0.98 -30.40 10.29
CA VAL A 182 -0.66 -29.65 11.52
C VAL A 182 -1.61 -30.06 12.65
N TRP A 183 -2.91 -30.11 12.38
CA TRP A 183 -3.89 -30.53 13.38
C TRP A 183 -3.65 -31.97 13.85
N TRP A 184 -3.40 -32.90 12.93
CA TRP A 184 -3.11 -34.30 13.26
C TRP A 184 -1.87 -34.45 14.16
N LEU A 185 -0.80 -33.70 13.88
CA LEU A 185 0.43 -33.73 14.68
C LEU A 185 0.20 -33.16 16.09
N LEU A 186 -0.58 -32.10 16.23
CA LEU A 186 -0.92 -31.50 17.51
C LEU A 186 -1.86 -32.41 18.32
N SER A 187 -2.89 -32.98 17.70
CA SER A 187 -3.80 -33.93 18.33
C SER A 187 -3.10 -35.21 18.79
N ARG A 188 -2.02 -35.63 18.11
CA ARG A 188 -1.20 -36.76 18.57
C ARG A 188 -0.38 -36.43 19.82
N ARG A 189 -0.01 -35.16 20.03
CA ARG A 189 0.75 -34.72 21.22
C ARG A 189 -0.13 -34.49 22.45
N SER A 190 -1.43 -34.23 22.29
CA SER A 190 -2.36 -33.98 23.41
C SER A 190 -2.83 -35.22 24.19
N LYS A 191 -2.24 -36.41 23.98
CA LYS A 191 -2.51 -37.61 24.80
C LYS A 191 -1.57 -37.78 26.01
N ARG A 192 -0.85 -36.74 26.42
CA ARG A 192 -0.11 -36.73 27.69
C ARG A 192 -0.68 -35.65 28.61
N GLN A 193 -1.75 -35.98 29.32
CA GLN A 193 -2.15 -35.21 30.50
C GLN A 193 -1.14 -35.48 31.63
N PRO A 194 -0.49 -34.46 32.21
CA PRO A 194 0.01 -34.59 33.56
C PRO A 194 -1.21 -34.51 34.51
N VAL A 195 -1.60 -35.66 35.04
CA VAL A 195 -2.43 -35.76 36.24
C VAL A 195 -1.57 -35.26 37.40
N LEU A 196 -1.75 -34.01 37.84
CA LEU A 196 -1.19 -33.58 39.12
C LEU A 196 -2.22 -33.71 40.24
N HIS A 197 -1.75 -34.47 41.22
CA HIS A 197 -2.37 -34.90 42.46
C HIS A 197 -2.94 -33.73 43.26
N GLY A 198 -4.10 -33.99 43.89
CA GLY A 198 -4.80 -33.03 44.73
C GLY A 198 -3.99 -32.59 45.97
N PRO A 199 -4.28 -31.40 46.55
CA PRO A 199 -3.59 -30.92 47.73
C PRO A 199 -3.98 -31.69 48.98
N GLN A 200 -2.96 -32.15 49.72
CA GLN A 200 -3.09 -32.72 51.05
C GLN A 200 -3.45 -31.65 52.10
N VAL A 201 -4.20 -32.12 53.08
CA VAL A 201 -4.89 -31.45 54.20
C VAL A 201 -3.90 -30.90 55.24
N ILE A 202 -4.20 -29.75 55.87
CA ILE A 202 -4.00 -29.36 57.30
C ILE A 202 -4.83 -28.07 57.56
N PRO A 203 -5.43 -27.88 58.76
CA PRO A 203 -6.70 -27.15 58.91
C PRO A 203 -6.54 -25.67 59.31
N THR A 204 -7.36 -24.80 58.73
CA THR A 204 -7.56 -23.42 59.21
C THR A 204 -8.83 -23.31 60.05
N THR A 205 -8.64 -22.72 61.22
CA THR A 205 -9.67 -22.24 62.14
C THR A 205 -10.62 -21.24 61.48
N ASP A 206 -11.87 -21.34 61.91
CA ASP A 206 -13.05 -20.55 61.57
C ASP A 206 -12.84 -19.02 61.64
N TYR A 207 -13.11 -18.31 60.54
CA TYR A 207 -13.67 -16.95 60.61
C TYR A 207 -14.43 -16.61 59.34
N LYS A 208 -15.75 -16.68 59.45
CA LYS A 208 -16.75 -16.23 58.49
C LYS A 208 -16.72 -14.70 58.38
N SER A 209 -16.26 -14.16 57.24
CA SER A 209 -16.57 -12.77 56.87
C SER A 209 -16.84 -12.65 55.38
N ASN A 210 -18.02 -12.14 55.09
CA ASN A 210 -18.67 -11.98 53.80
C ASN A 210 -18.04 -10.80 53.05
N SER A 211 -17.48 -11.02 51.84
CA SER A 211 -17.01 -9.92 50.99
C SER A 211 -17.70 -9.98 49.64
N GLN A 212 -18.65 -9.07 49.46
CA GLN A 212 -19.25 -8.70 48.20
C GLN A 212 -18.84 -7.25 47.95
N MET A 213 -17.71 -7.00 47.29
CA MET A 213 -17.49 -5.75 46.54
C MET A 213 -16.21 -5.73 45.67
N VAL A 214 -16.45 -5.28 44.45
CA VAL A 214 -15.62 -4.50 43.50
C VAL A 214 -14.33 -5.04 42.85
N SER A 215 -14.42 -4.89 41.53
CA SER A 215 -13.38 -4.77 40.51
C SER A 215 -12.37 -3.67 40.83
N GLU A 216 -11.08 -3.95 40.65
CA GLU A 216 -10.08 -2.95 40.31
C GLU A 216 -9.22 -3.49 39.16
N LEU A 217 -8.99 -2.58 38.23
CA LEU A 217 -8.28 -2.68 36.98
C LEU A 217 -6.83 -2.29 37.26
N ASP A 218 -5.82 -3.04 36.82
CA ASP A 218 -4.49 -2.46 36.67
C ASP A 218 -3.77 -3.05 35.46
N GLY A 219 -3.45 -2.15 34.54
CA GLY A 219 -2.70 -2.44 33.33
C GLY A 219 -1.22 -2.30 33.60
N ARG A 220 -0.43 -3.26 33.13
CA ARG A 220 0.98 -2.98 32.89
C ARG A 220 1.53 -3.81 31.74
N SER A 221 1.92 -3.06 30.72
CA SER A 221 2.64 -3.43 29.52
C SER A 221 3.81 -4.37 29.81
N THR A 222 3.86 -5.52 29.14
CA THR A 222 5.04 -6.36 29.07
C THR A 222 5.97 -5.82 27.98
N ALA A 223 6.96 -5.04 28.40
CA ALA A 223 8.15 -4.79 27.59
C ALA A 223 8.89 -6.12 27.34
N HIS A 224 9.23 -6.39 26.09
CA HIS A 224 10.22 -7.41 25.74
C HIS A 224 11.61 -6.75 25.82
N GLU A 225 12.31 -6.93 26.94
CA GLU A 225 13.75 -6.67 27.01
C GLU A 225 14.49 -7.92 26.51
N LEU A 226 15.34 -7.73 25.50
CA LEU A 226 16.24 -8.72 24.95
C LEU A 226 17.49 -8.80 25.85
N GLU A 227 17.66 -9.92 26.53
CA GLU A 227 18.85 -10.24 27.31
C GLU A 227 20.06 -10.43 26.37
N GLY A 228 20.96 -9.45 26.36
CA GLY A 228 22.24 -9.52 25.68
C GLY A 228 23.21 -10.40 26.47
N GLN A 229 23.55 -11.55 25.90
CA GLN A 229 24.56 -12.51 26.35
C GLN A 229 25.88 -11.83 26.74
N ALA A 230 26.23 -11.92 28.04
CA ALA A 230 27.53 -11.55 28.57
C ALA A 230 28.48 -12.76 28.51
N ASP A 231 29.41 -12.79 27.57
CA ASP A 231 30.52 -13.75 27.57
C ASP A 231 31.70 -13.25 26.72
N HIS A 232 32.42 -12.21 27.18
CA HIS A 232 33.73 -11.88 26.61
C HIS A 232 34.67 -11.31 27.70
N PRO A 233 35.85 -11.91 27.93
CA PRO A 233 36.83 -11.39 28.88
C PRO A 233 37.54 -10.16 28.33
N ALA A 234 37.56 -9.07 29.12
CA ALA A 234 38.29 -7.86 28.82
C ALA A 234 39.81 -8.08 28.95
N HIS A 235 40.56 -7.71 27.91
CA HIS A 235 42.01 -7.64 27.93
C HIS A 235 42.41 -6.17 28.13
N GLU A 236 42.90 -5.82 29.31
CA GLU A 236 43.36 -4.46 29.60
C GLU A 236 44.74 -4.20 29.00
N LEU A 237 44.89 -3.07 28.33
CA LEU A 237 46.19 -2.47 27.99
C LEU A 237 46.38 -1.21 28.84
N PRO A 238 47.56 -0.99 29.44
CA PRO A 238 47.81 0.18 30.26
C PRO A 238 47.94 1.45 29.43
N ALA A 239 47.34 2.53 29.92
CA ALA A 239 47.50 3.87 29.42
C ALA A 239 48.89 4.39 29.79
N ASP A 240 49.75 4.63 28.78
CA ASP A 240 50.95 5.42 28.99
C ASP A 240 50.64 6.91 28.80
N SER A 241 51.05 7.65 29.83
CA SER A 241 50.95 9.08 29.97
C SER A 241 52.25 9.69 29.52
N THR A 242 52.24 10.70 28.66
CA THR A 242 52.87 12.02 28.93
C THR A 242 53.04 12.84 27.65
N PHE A 243 52.35 13.96 27.70
CA PHE A 243 52.63 15.20 26.98
C PHE A 243 53.96 15.80 27.48
N ARG A 244 54.92 16.04 26.58
CA ARG A 244 55.98 17.06 26.77
C ARG A 244 56.45 17.62 25.42
N ARG A 245 56.14 18.91 25.25
CA ARG A 245 56.82 20.01 24.56
C ARG A 245 57.35 19.81 23.13
#